data_AF-A0A2G2BIA2-F1
#
_entry.id   AF-A0A2G2BIA2-F1
#
_cell.length_a   1.000
_cell.length_b   1.000
_cell.length_c   1.000
_cell.angle_alpha   90.00
_cell.angle_beta   90.00
_cell.angle_gamma   90.00
#
_symmetry.space_group_name_H-M   'P 1'
#
loop_
_entity.id
_entity.type
_entity.pdbx_description
1 polymer ?
#
loop_
_entity_poly.entity_id
_entity_poly.type
_entity_poly.pdbx_seq_one_letter_code
_entity_poly.pdbx_strand_id
1 'polypeptide(L)'
;MTVETVGATLTTKDATAPGANLVVEWTGPDYDNDRIAISRVGNQSYESYAYTRDGSPLIVKVPDAPGDYEIMYVMGQDGHVLIRQPLSVK
;
A
#
# COMPACT_ATOMS: atom_id res chain seq x y z
N MET A 1 11.09 -5.35 1.28
CA MET A 1 11.89 -4.45 0.39
C MET A 1 11.53 -2.99 0.69
N THR A 2 12.43 -2.01 0.52
CA THR A 2 12.13 -0.55 0.69
C THR A 2 12.22 0.13 -0.66
N VAL A 3 11.22 0.94 -1.01
CA VAL A 3 11.19 1.74 -2.25
C VAL A 3 11.14 3.22 -1.90
N GLU A 4 12.01 4.01 -2.53
CA GLU A 4 12.09 5.46 -2.36
C GLU A 4 11.71 6.15 -3.68
N THR A 5 10.77 7.09 -3.60
CA THR A 5 10.46 8.05 -4.68
C THR A 5 10.38 9.43 -4.05
N VAL A 6 10.60 10.49 -4.83
CA VAL A 6 10.71 11.89 -4.35
C VAL A 6 9.81 12.18 -3.14
N GLY A 7 10.42 12.22 -1.94
CA GLY A 7 9.79 12.62 -0.68
C GLY A 7 9.01 11.55 0.11
N ALA A 8 8.87 10.32 -0.39
CA ALA A 8 8.10 9.26 0.29
C ALA A 8 8.84 7.92 0.36
N THR A 9 8.52 7.13 1.38
CA THR A 9 8.96 5.73 1.49
C THR A 9 7.78 4.81 1.79
N LEU A 10 7.89 3.57 1.33
CA LEU A 10 6.95 2.49 1.60
C LEU A 10 7.76 1.23 1.86
N THR A 11 7.53 0.60 3.01
CA THR A 11 8.18 -0.64 3.43
C THR A 11 7.15 -1.59 4.01
N THR A 12 7.20 -2.83 3.53
CA THR A 12 6.35 -3.93 4.00
C THR A 12 7.17 -5.19 4.15
N LYS A 13 6.68 -6.13 4.97
CA LYS A 13 7.22 -7.50 4.98
C LYS A 13 6.80 -8.22 3.71
N ASP A 14 7.76 -8.93 3.11
CA ASP A 14 7.52 -9.66 1.87
C ASP A 14 6.63 -10.90 2.14
N ALA A 15 5.74 -11.19 1.19
CA ALA A 15 4.80 -12.33 1.15
C ALA A 15 3.88 -12.48 2.37
N THR A 16 2.57 -12.34 2.13
CA THR A 16 1.55 -12.48 3.17
C THR A 16 0.53 -13.54 2.81
N ALA A 17 0.08 -14.28 3.81
CA ALA A 17 -1.06 -15.17 3.67
C ALA A 17 -2.34 -14.37 3.31
N PRO A 18 -3.26 -14.94 2.53
CA PRO A 18 -4.54 -14.32 2.25
C PRO A 18 -5.29 -13.98 3.54
N GLY A 19 -5.91 -12.81 3.58
CA GLY A 19 -6.61 -12.33 4.77
C GLY A 19 -5.70 -11.98 5.96
N ALA A 20 -4.38 -11.97 5.82
CA ALA A 20 -3.49 -11.50 6.87
C ALA A 20 -3.59 -9.97 7.06
N ASN A 21 -3.17 -9.50 8.23
CA ASN A 21 -2.93 -8.09 8.48
C ASN A 21 -1.49 -7.76 8.08
N LEU A 22 -1.30 -6.90 7.08
CA LEU A 22 0.01 -6.45 6.65
C LEU A 22 0.36 -5.16 7.38
N VAL A 23 1.49 -5.17 8.10
CA VAL A 23 2.07 -3.97 8.69
C VAL A 23 2.85 -3.22 7.63
N VAL A 24 2.54 -1.94 7.46
CA VAL A 24 3.15 -1.06 6.47
C VAL A 24 3.80 0.11 7.19
N GLU A 25 5.11 0.23 7.03
CA GLU A 25 5.87 1.41 7.40
C GLU A 25 5.95 2.33 6.18
N TRP A 26 5.74 3.61 6.40
CA TRP A 26 5.77 4.62 5.34
C TRP A 26 6.21 5.97 5.87
N THR A 27 6.67 6.83 4.96
CA THR A 27 6.92 8.25 5.24
C THR A 27 6.36 9.11 4.12
N GLY A 28 5.74 10.24 4.48
CA GLY A 28 5.36 11.37 3.62
C GLY A 28 4.57 11.08 2.33
N PRO A 29 4.03 12.12 1.66
CA PRO A 29 3.85 13.49 2.14
C PRO A 29 2.72 13.67 3.17
N ASP A 30 1.88 12.65 3.38
CA ASP A 30 0.74 12.67 4.31
C ASP A 30 -0.22 13.84 4.07
N TYR A 31 -0.53 14.10 2.81
CA TYR A 31 -1.58 15.05 2.48
C TYR A 31 -2.95 14.51 2.92
N ASP A 32 -3.92 15.42 3.02
CA ASP A 32 -5.29 15.04 3.34
C ASP A 32 -5.82 13.98 2.38
N ASN A 33 -6.24 12.85 2.96
CA ASN A 33 -6.77 11.67 2.26
C ASN A 33 -5.74 10.85 1.46
N ASP A 34 -4.45 11.05 1.71
CA ASP A 34 -3.43 10.11 1.27
C ASP A 34 -3.73 8.72 1.85
N ARG A 35 -3.42 7.70 1.06
CA ARG A 35 -3.77 6.32 1.36
C ARG A 35 -2.71 5.35 0.92
N ILE A 36 -2.60 4.29 1.70
CA ILE A 36 -1.86 3.10 1.32
C ILE A 36 -2.88 2.07 0.86
N ALA A 37 -2.81 1.70 -0.42
CA ALA A 37 -3.80 0.83 -1.05
C ALA A 37 -3.16 -0.44 -1.59
N ILE A 38 -3.93 -1.53 -1.61
CA ILE A 38 -3.60 -2.78 -2.30
C ILE A 38 -4.54 -2.92 -3.49
N SER A 39 -3.99 -3.21 -4.67
CA SER A 39 -4.74 -3.55 -5.88
C SER A 39 -4.13 -4.77 -6.55
N ARG A 40 -4.89 -5.44 -7.42
CA ARG A 40 -4.29 -6.38 -8.37
C ARG A 40 -3.35 -5.64 -9.31
N VAL A 41 -2.30 -6.33 -9.77
CA VAL A 41 -1.38 -5.76 -10.77
C VAL A 41 -2.17 -5.30 -12.00
N GLY A 42 -1.98 -4.06 -12.41
CA GLY A 42 -2.63 -3.47 -13.59
C GLY A 42 -4.11 -3.11 -13.44
N ASN A 43 -4.69 -3.29 -12.25
CA ASN A 43 -6.07 -2.85 -11.97
C ASN A 43 -6.08 -1.42 -11.41
N GLN A 44 -7.13 -0.66 -11.73
CA GLN A 44 -7.35 0.69 -11.19
C GLN A 44 -8.15 0.69 -9.89
N SER A 45 -8.86 -0.42 -9.60
CA SER A 45 -9.64 -0.58 -8.36
C SER A 45 -8.78 -1.08 -7.20
N TYR A 46 -9.03 -0.55 -6.01
CA TYR A 46 -8.40 -1.01 -4.77
C TYR A 46 -9.20 -2.14 -4.14
N GLU A 47 -8.50 -3.18 -3.69
CA GLU A 47 -9.05 -4.32 -2.95
C GLU A 47 -9.07 -4.01 -1.44
N SER A 48 -8.10 -3.24 -0.96
CA SER A 48 -8.03 -2.75 0.41
C SER A 48 -7.24 -1.44 0.47
N TYR A 49 -7.47 -0.62 1.50
CA TYR A 49 -6.67 0.57 1.76
C TYR A 49 -6.76 1.00 3.23
N ALA A 50 -5.79 1.80 3.66
CA ALA A 50 -5.82 2.54 4.92
C ALA A 50 -5.40 4.00 4.65
N TYR A 51 -5.90 4.93 5.45
CA TYR A 51 -5.51 6.34 5.34
C TYR A 51 -4.20 6.58 6.09
N THR A 52 -3.32 7.39 5.51
CA THR A 52 -2.03 7.73 6.13
C THR A 52 -2.20 8.53 7.42
N ARG A 53 -3.31 9.27 7.57
CA ARG A 53 -3.66 9.96 8.83
C ARG A 53 -3.75 9.04 10.07
N ASP A 54 -3.86 7.72 9.87
CA ASP A 54 -3.90 6.74 10.95
C ASP A 54 -2.47 6.44 11.51
N GLY A 55 -1.43 7.03 10.91
CA GLY A 55 -0.05 6.98 11.37
C GLY A 55 0.82 5.95 10.65
N SER A 56 2.08 5.86 11.08
CA SER A 56 3.09 4.92 10.58
C SER A 56 3.79 4.24 11.76
N PRO A 57 3.85 2.90 11.82
CA PRO A 57 3.26 1.96 10.87
C PRO A 57 1.73 1.91 10.96
N LEU A 58 1.09 1.48 9.87
CA LEU A 58 -0.34 1.16 9.83
C LEU A 58 -0.60 -0.28 9.39
N ILE A 59 -1.86 -0.72 9.52
CA ILE A 59 -2.29 -2.05 9.09
C ILE A 59 -3.17 -1.93 7.84
N VAL A 60 -2.84 -2.68 6.79
CA VAL A 60 -3.68 -2.89 5.62
C VAL A 60 -4.09 -4.36 5.54
N LYS A 61 -5.36 -4.63 5.23
CA LYS A 61 -5.85 -6.01 5.10
C LYS A 61 -5.42 -6.59 3.77
N VAL A 62 -4.75 -7.73 3.79
CA VAL A 62 -4.38 -8.47 2.59
C VAL A 62 -5.64 -9.12 2.01
N PRO A 63 -5.88 -9.04 0.68
CA PRO A 63 -7.00 -9.72 0.05
C PRO A 63 -7.04 -11.23 0.36
N ASP A 64 -8.25 -11.79 0.46
CA ASP A 64 -8.46 -13.22 0.76
C ASP A 64 -8.13 -14.15 -0.42
N ALA A 65 -7.99 -13.60 -1.63
CA ALA A 65 -7.62 -14.35 -2.81
C ALA A 65 -6.11 -14.31 -3.05
N PRO A 66 -5.43 -15.47 -3.20
CA PRO A 66 -4.05 -15.52 -3.69
C PRO A 66 -3.89 -14.82 -5.04
N GLY A 67 -2.66 -14.39 -5.33
CA GLY A 67 -2.30 -13.75 -6.60
C GLY A 67 -1.26 -12.65 -6.45
N ASP A 68 -0.98 -12.00 -7.58
CA ASP A 68 -0.06 -10.86 -7.63
C ASP A 68 -0.81 -9.55 -7.49
N TYR A 69 -0.37 -8.79 -6.50
CA TYR A 69 -0.91 -7.49 -6.12
C TYR A 69 0.21 -6.45 -6.13
N GLU A 70 -0.18 -5.20 -5.99
CA GLU A 70 0.69 -4.08 -5.71
C GLU A 70 0.18 -3.37 -4.48
N ILE A 71 1.11 -3.02 -3.59
CA ILE A 71 0.85 -2.04 -2.55
C ILE A 71 1.37 -0.69 -3.01
N MET A 72 0.57 0.35 -2.80
CA MET A 72 0.79 1.66 -3.39
C MET A 72 0.61 2.76 -2.35
N TYR A 73 1.49 3.75 -2.39
CA TYR A 73 1.24 5.05 -1.78
C TYR A 73 0.50 5.92 -2.78
N VAL A 74 -0.71 6.36 -2.45
CA VAL A 74 -1.59 7.14 -3.34
C VAL A 74 -1.91 8.48 -2.71
N MET A 75 -1.66 9.57 -3.43
CA MET A 75 -2.03 10.91 -3.01
C MET A 75 -3.54 11.12 -3.07
N GLY A 76 -4.10 11.76 -2.04
CA GLY A 76 -5.53 12.01 -1.88
C GLY A 76 -6.09 13.08 -2.83
N GLN A 77 -5.28 14.04 -3.27
CA GLN A 77 -5.73 15.16 -4.11
C GLN A 77 -6.21 14.74 -5.50
N ASP A 78 -5.46 13.88 -6.18
CA ASP A 78 -5.69 13.48 -7.58
C ASP A 78 -5.62 11.96 -7.81
N GLY A 79 -5.34 11.18 -6.77
CA GLY A 79 -5.14 9.73 -6.89
C GLY A 79 -3.80 9.34 -7.49
N HIS A 80 -2.85 10.27 -7.59
CA HIS A 80 -1.52 9.99 -8.14
C HIS A 80 -0.75 9.01 -7.24
N VAL A 81 -0.14 8.01 -7.87
CA VAL A 81 0.64 6.98 -7.16
C VAL A 81 2.09 7.44 -7.03
N LEU A 82 2.58 7.63 -5.80
CA LEU A 82 3.98 7.98 -5.54
C LEU A 82 4.87 6.75 -5.58
N ILE A 83 4.46 5.68 -4.89
CA ILE A 83 5.22 4.43 -4.79
C ILE A 83 4.33 3.28 -5.23
N ARG A 84 4.90 2.36 -6.02
CA ARG A 84 4.35 1.03 -6.27
C ARG A 84 5.37 -0.01 -5.82
N GLN A 85 4.93 -0.97 -5.02
CA GLN A 85 5.73 -2.11 -4.62
C GLN A 85 4.95 -3.41 -4.91
N PRO A 86 5.57 -4.42 -5.56
CA PRO A 86 4.94 -5.72 -5.75
C PRO A 86 4.62 -6.42 -4.41
N LEU A 87 3.48 -7.09 -4.36
CA LEU A 87 3.05 -7.91 -3.23
C LEU A 87 2.51 -9.24 -3.76
N SER A 88 3.16 -10.34 -3.40
CA SER A 88 2.69 -11.69 -3.77
C SER A 88 1.95 -12.31 -2.59
N VAL A 89 0.70 -12.71 -2.83
CA VAL A 89 -0.18 -13.36 -1.84
C VAL A 89 -0.29 -14.84 -2.20
N LYS A 90 0.06 -15.72 -1.25
CA LYS A 90 0.19 -17.18 -1.47
C LYS A 90 -0.65 -17.99 -0.51
#